data_AF-A0A956R876-F1
#
_entry.id   AF-A0A956R876-F1
#
_cell.length_a   1.000
_cell.length_b   1.000
_cell.length_c   1.000
_cell.angle_alpha   90.00
_cell.angle_beta   90.00
_cell.angle_gamma   90.00
#
_symmetry.space_group_name_H-M   'P 1'
#
loop_
_entity.id
_entity.type
_entity.pdbx_description
1 polymer ?
#
loop_
_entity_poly.entity_id
_entity_poly.type
_entity_poly.pdbx_seq_one_letter_code
_entity_poly.pdbx_strand_id
1 'polypeptide(L)'
;EPAADSGAEPLEGDSGEEAWDSDGSDDGDPDATKRPKTGKPKTGKPKAPKAPEGDPEELLADARQKQYKEPANAYKLARQSYTIKPSSAALWVMGPAACRLKDKSKATWVLKRLKGADKTKLKDICANKGLEI
;
A
#
# COMPACT_ATOMS: atom_id res chain seq x y z
N GLU A 1 -14.11 -52.12 -13.40
CA GLU A 1 -14.75 -51.59 -12.19
C GLU A 1 -14.09 -52.23 -10.98
N PRO A 2 -13.74 -51.46 -9.94
CA PRO A 2 -14.75 -50.99 -8.98
C PRO A 2 -14.79 -49.46 -8.78
N ALA A 3 -15.97 -49.01 -8.37
CA ALA A 3 -16.37 -47.65 -8.04
C ALA A 3 -16.26 -47.36 -6.52
N ALA A 4 -16.63 -46.12 -6.16
CA ALA A 4 -16.75 -45.48 -4.83
C ALA A 4 -15.55 -44.57 -4.50
N ASP A 5 -15.67 -43.33 -4.01
CA ASP A 5 -16.78 -42.52 -3.49
C ASP A 5 -16.21 -41.11 -3.15
N SER A 6 -17.09 -40.15 -2.82
CA SER A 6 -16.81 -38.85 -2.18
C SER A 6 -16.28 -37.75 -3.12
N GLY A 7 -16.87 -36.57 -3.24
CA GLY A 7 -17.87 -35.89 -2.43
C GLY A 7 -17.72 -34.37 -2.63
N ALA A 8 -18.80 -33.67 -2.31
CA ALA A 8 -18.85 -32.28 -1.88
C ALA A 8 -18.82 -31.12 -2.90
N GLU A 9 -20.04 -30.70 -3.29
CA GLU A 9 -20.68 -29.39 -3.06
C GLU A 9 -19.96 -28.04 -3.43
N PRO A 10 -20.60 -26.87 -3.24
CA PRO A 10 -21.03 -25.99 -4.33
C PRO A 10 -20.24 -24.67 -4.34
N LEU A 11 -20.26 -23.92 -5.42
CA LEU A 11 -19.92 -22.49 -5.35
C LEU A 11 -20.96 -21.71 -6.13
N GLU A 12 -21.98 -21.33 -5.37
CA GLU A 12 -22.94 -20.27 -5.66
C GLU A 12 -22.20 -19.04 -6.21
N GLY A 13 -22.65 -18.57 -7.37
CA GLY A 13 -22.56 -17.17 -7.71
C GLY A 13 -23.85 -16.50 -7.28
N ASP A 14 -23.76 -15.35 -6.63
CA ASP A 14 -24.71 -14.25 -6.75
C ASP A 14 -24.10 -13.02 -6.08
N SER A 15 -23.72 -12.00 -6.85
CA SER A 15 -24.48 -10.74 -6.98
C SER A 15 -24.79 -10.10 -5.62
N GLY A 16 -23.91 -9.19 -5.21
CA GLY A 16 -24.13 -8.28 -4.09
C GLY A 16 -23.93 -6.86 -4.57
N GLU A 17 -24.95 -6.36 -5.24
CA GLU A 17 -25.19 -4.99 -5.66
C GLU A 17 -25.28 -4.01 -4.47
N GLU A 18 -24.74 -2.83 -4.73
CA GLU A 18 -25.11 -1.50 -4.24
C GLU A 18 -26.09 -1.36 -3.05
N ALA A 19 -25.63 -0.71 -1.98
CA ALA A 19 -26.49 0.09 -1.11
C ALA A 19 -25.72 1.31 -0.59
N TRP A 20 -26.04 2.44 -1.21
CA TRP A 20 -25.62 3.78 -0.84
C TRP A 20 -26.71 4.35 0.07
N ASP A 21 -26.50 4.23 1.39
CA ASP A 21 -27.29 4.93 2.40
C ASP A 21 -26.40 6.00 3.05
N SER A 22 -26.58 7.24 2.60
CA SER A 22 -26.10 8.44 3.28
C SER A 22 -27.32 9.28 3.62
N ASP A 23 -27.87 9.03 4.81
CA ASP A 23 -28.83 9.86 5.50
C ASP A 23 -28.23 10.29 6.85
N GLY A 24 -28.36 11.58 7.18
CA GLY A 24 -27.96 12.11 8.48
C GLY A 24 -27.25 13.46 8.41
N SER A 25 -27.93 14.50 7.94
CA SER A 25 -27.64 15.87 8.36
C SER A 25 -27.95 16.01 9.85
N ASP A 26 -27.00 16.53 10.63
CA ASP A 26 -27.30 17.14 11.92
C ASP A 26 -26.57 18.49 12.00
N ASP A 27 -27.41 19.53 11.93
CA ASP A 27 -27.09 20.95 12.03
C ASP A 27 -26.74 21.28 13.49
N GLY A 28 -25.54 21.81 13.71
CA GLY A 28 -25.09 22.23 15.03
C GLY A 28 -24.01 23.32 14.96
N ASP A 29 -24.40 24.54 14.61
CA ASP A 29 -23.71 25.78 14.97
C ASP A 29 -24.40 26.30 16.26
N PRO A 30 -23.70 26.80 17.30
CA PRO A 30 -23.18 28.16 17.19
C PRO A 30 -21.91 28.53 17.97
N ASP A 31 -21.16 29.44 17.34
CA ASP A 31 -20.62 30.69 17.90
C ASP A 31 -19.49 30.73 18.96
N ALA A 32 -18.67 31.78 18.79
CA ALA A 32 -17.70 32.38 19.72
C ALA A 32 -16.45 31.55 20.08
N THR A 33 -15.21 32.04 20.02
CA THR A 33 -14.75 33.33 20.54
C THR A 33 -13.28 33.56 20.14
N LYS A 34 -12.92 34.82 19.92
CA LYS A 34 -11.57 35.37 19.72
C LYS A 34 -10.47 34.73 20.58
N ARG A 35 -9.35 34.34 19.95
CA ARG A 35 -8.01 34.35 20.58
C ARG A 35 -6.91 34.86 19.63
N PRO A 36 -5.86 35.50 20.19
CA PRO A 36 -4.98 36.44 19.50
C PRO A 36 -3.91 35.80 18.61
N LYS A 37 -3.46 36.60 17.63
CA LYS A 37 -2.33 36.35 16.72
C LYS A 37 -1.05 36.08 17.52
N THR A 38 -0.51 34.87 17.44
CA THR A 38 0.89 34.59 17.78
C THR A 38 1.46 33.69 16.70
N GLY A 39 2.62 34.09 16.17
CA GLY A 39 3.13 33.70 14.86
C GLY A 39 3.14 32.21 14.58
N LYS A 40 2.51 31.82 13.47
CA LYS A 40 2.93 30.60 12.77
C LYS A 40 4.32 30.89 12.18
N PRO A 41 5.41 30.18 12.58
CA PRO A 41 6.55 30.11 11.70
C PRO A 41 6.00 29.66 10.35
N LYS A 42 6.35 30.39 9.28
CA LYS A 42 6.11 29.93 7.92
C LYS A 42 6.80 28.57 7.82
N THR A 43 6.06 27.49 8.06
CA THR A 43 6.41 26.16 7.61
C THR A 43 6.40 26.27 6.12
N GLY A 44 7.55 26.70 5.58
CA GLY A 44 7.85 26.61 4.17
C GLY A 44 7.41 25.22 3.77
N LYS A 45 6.55 25.17 2.75
CA LYS A 45 6.20 23.94 2.03
C LYS A 45 7.41 23.02 2.13
N PRO A 46 7.32 21.81 2.74
CA PRO A 46 8.42 20.88 2.67
C PRO A 46 8.79 20.83 1.20
N LYS A 47 10.03 21.28 0.89
CA LYS A 47 10.57 21.28 -0.47
C LYS A 47 10.14 19.94 -1.03
N ALA A 48 9.29 19.95 -2.07
CA ALA A 48 8.99 18.75 -2.81
C ALA A 48 10.35 18.08 -3.01
N PRO A 49 10.58 16.86 -2.48
CA PRO A 49 11.88 16.25 -2.56
C PRO A 49 12.26 16.35 -4.03
N LYS A 50 13.39 17.03 -4.27
CA LYS A 50 13.98 17.23 -5.60
C LYS A 50 13.72 15.94 -6.36
N ALA A 51 12.98 16.01 -7.47
CA ALA A 51 12.67 14.84 -8.29
C ALA A 51 13.96 14.01 -8.31
N PRO A 52 13.96 12.75 -7.85
CA PRO A 52 15.22 12.07 -7.58
C PRO A 52 16.03 12.14 -8.88
N GLU A 53 17.07 12.96 -8.89
CA GLU A 53 17.99 13.10 -10.00
C GLU A 53 18.82 11.82 -9.93
N GLY A 54 18.27 10.76 -10.49
CA GLY A 54 18.81 9.42 -10.37
C GLY A 54 18.05 8.48 -11.28
N ASP A 55 18.78 7.58 -11.92
CA ASP A 55 18.19 6.63 -12.82
C ASP A 55 17.21 5.74 -12.02
N PRO A 56 15.95 5.56 -12.48
CA PRO A 56 14.98 4.76 -11.74
C PRO A 56 15.48 3.31 -11.57
N GLU A 57 16.31 2.82 -12.48
CA GLU A 57 16.94 1.52 -12.40
C GLU A 57 18.01 1.45 -11.30
N GLU A 58 18.84 2.48 -11.13
CA GLU A 58 19.83 2.55 -10.05
C GLU A 58 19.15 2.59 -8.67
N LEU A 59 18.11 3.40 -8.52
CA LEU A 59 17.34 3.47 -7.28
C LEU A 59 16.70 2.12 -6.93
N LEU A 60 16.22 1.40 -7.94
CA LEU A 60 15.61 0.09 -7.77
C LEU A 60 16.67 -0.98 -7.46
N ALA A 61 17.84 -0.93 -8.09
CA ALA A 61 18.96 -1.80 -7.78
C ALA A 61 19.44 -1.61 -6.33
N ASP A 62 19.59 -0.36 -5.89
CA ASP A 62 19.96 -0.04 -4.51
C ASP A 62 18.87 -0.46 -3.52
N ALA A 63 17.60 -0.28 -3.87
CA ALA A 63 16.47 -0.77 -3.08
C ALA A 63 16.49 -2.30 -2.92
N ARG A 64 16.84 -3.06 -3.96
CA ARG A 64 16.97 -4.52 -3.90
C ARG A 64 18.12 -4.96 -2.98
N GLN A 65 19.25 -4.25 -3.01
CA GLN A 65 20.36 -4.53 -2.10
C GLN A 65 19.98 -4.23 -0.65
N LYS A 66 19.24 -3.15 -0.41
CA LYS A 66 18.82 -2.71 0.92
C LYS A 66 17.58 -3.44 1.44
N GLN A 67 16.79 -4.14 0.62
CA GLN A 67 15.56 -4.85 1.01
C GLN A 67 15.71 -5.76 2.23
N TYR A 68 16.87 -6.39 2.38
CA TYR A 68 17.11 -7.37 3.44
C TYR A 68 17.69 -6.74 4.71
N LYS A 69 18.52 -5.70 4.56
CA LYS A 69 19.22 -5.02 5.66
C LYS A 69 18.41 -3.84 6.21
N GLU A 70 17.82 -3.04 5.33
CA GLU A 70 17.12 -1.81 5.64
C GLU A 70 15.80 -1.71 4.85
N PRO A 71 14.75 -2.45 5.26
CA PRO A 71 13.50 -2.51 4.51
C PRO A 71 12.80 -1.14 4.41
N ALA A 72 13.00 -0.25 5.38
CA ALA A 72 12.49 1.12 5.35
C ALA A 72 13.11 1.95 4.23
N ASN A 73 14.43 1.85 4.04
CA ASN A 73 15.15 2.58 2.99
C ASN A 73 14.87 1.95 1.62
N ALA A 74 14.82 0.61 1.53
CA ALA A 74 14.40 -0.09 0.32
C ALA A 74 13.02 0.35 -0.17
N TYR A 75 12.04 0.45 0.73
CA TYR A 75 10.71 0.93 0.37
C TYR A 75 10.73 2.39 -0.15
N LYS A 76 11.49 3.29 0.50
CA LYS A 76 11.60 4.69 0.07
C LYS A 76 12.22 4.79 -1.33
N LEU A 77 13.34 4.11 -1.56
CA LEU A 77 14.06 4.11 -2.84
C LEU A 77 13.22 3.48 -3.95
N ALA A 78 12.58 2.34 -3.68
CA ALA A 78 11.67 1.71 -4.64
C ALA A 78 10.45 2.61 -4.94
N ARG A 79 9.90 3.29 -3.93
CA ARG A 79 8.81 4.26 -4.14
C ARG A 79 9.26 5.48 -4.95
N GLN A 80 10.48 5.97 -4.72
CA GLN A 80 11.07 7.03 -5.54
C GLN A 80 11.23 6.58 -6.98
N SER A 81 11.79 5.38 -7.21
CA SER A 81 11.90 4.80 -8.56
C SER A 81 10.53 4.66 -9.24
N TYR A 82 9.51 4.21 -8.50
CA TYR A 82 8.15 4.05 -9.01
C TYR A 82 7.50 5.39 -9.35
N THR A 83 7.85 6.45 -8.62
CA THR A 83 7.33 7.81 -8.86
C THR A 83 7.94 8.41 -10.14
N ILE A 84 9.19 8.08 -10.45
CA ILE A 84 9.85 8.46 -11.71
C ILE A 84 9.34 7.59 -12.87
N LYS A 85 9.41 6.27 -12.70
CA LYS A 85 9.00 5.28 -13.69
C LYS A 85 8.17 4.17 -13.02
N PRO A 86 6.83 4.22 -13.12
CA PRO A 86 5.97 3.21 -12.52
C PRO A 86 6.23 1.87 -13.21
N SER A 87 6.70 0.89 -12.44
CA SER A 87 7.03 -0.44 -12.94
C SER A 87 6.64 -1.51 -11.93
N SER A 88 6.19 -2.67 -12.43
CA SER A 88 5.91 -3.85 -11.61
C SER A 88 7.15 -4.29 -10.82
N ALA A 89 8.35 -4.07 -11.36
CA ALA A 89 9.60 -4.37 -10.67
C ALA A 89 9.76 -3.55 -9.37
N ALA A 90 9.33 -2.28 -9.37
CA ALA A 90 9.40 -1.44 -8.18
C ALA A 90 8.37 -1.88 -7.14
N LEU A 91 7.15 -2.24 -7.57
CA LEU A 91 6.12 -2.81 -6.70
C LEU A 91 6.60 -4.12 -6.05
N TRP A 92 7.31 -4.96 -6.79
CA TRP A 92 7.90 -6.20 -6.30
C TRP A 92 9.01 -6.01 -5.27
N VAL A 93 9.65 -4.84 -5.21
CA VAL A 93 10.61 -4.50 -4.14
C VAL A 93 9.89 -3.84 -2.97
N MET A 94 8.91 -2.96 -3.26
CA MET A 94 8.11 -2.28 -2.24
C MET A 94 7.28 -3.25 -1.39
N GLY A 95 6.69 -4.27 -2.02
CA GLY A 95 5.81 -5.23 -1.34
C GLY A 95 6.50 -5.99 -0.22
N PRO A 96 7.55 -6.80 -0.51
CA PRO A 96 8.29 -7.54 0.50
C PRO A 96 8.93 -6.63 1.55
N ALA A 97 9.38 -5.43 1.15
CA ALA A 97 9.88 -4.44 2.09
C ALA A 97 8.79 -3.98 3.08
N ALA A 98 7.57 -3.72 2.60
CA ALA A 98 6.42 -3.38 3.44
C ALA A 98 6.00 -4.55 4.36
N CYS A 99 6.00 -5.78 3.85
CA CYS A 99 5.76 -6.99 4.65
C CYS A 99 6.75 -7.08 5.83
N ARG A 100 8.04 -6.84 5.57
CA ARG A 100 9.10 -6.87 6.60
C ARG A 100 8.96 -5.74 7.62
N LEU A 101 8.45 -4.58 7.21
CA LEU A 101 8.16 -3.46 8.11
C LEU A 101 6.89 -3.66 8.94
N LYS A 102 6.15 -4.76 8.72
CA LYS A 102 4.84 -5.02 9.31
C LYS A 102 3.84 -3.88 9.06
N ASP A 103 3.95 -3.19 7.93
CA ASP A 103 3.14 -2.03 7.59
C ASP A 103 2.01 -2.43 6.65
N LYS A 104 0.84 -2.75 7.23
CA LYS A 104 -0.34 -3.21 6.47
C LYS A 104 -0.75 -2.21 5.41
N SER A 105 -0.80 -0.92 5.74
CA SER A 105 -1.23 0.14 4.82
C SER A 105 -0.35 0.20 3.56
N LYS A 106 0.97 0.13 3.73
CA LYS A 106 1.90 0.11 2.59
C LYS A 106 1.79 -1.18 1.78
N ALA A 107 1.68 -2.33 2.45
CA ALA A 107 1.61 -3.61 1.78
C ALA A 107 0.29 -3.79 1.00
N THR A 108 -0.85 -3.37 1.57
CA THR A 108 -2.15 -3.31 0.87
C THR A 108 -2.11 -2.31 -0.30
N TRP A 109 -1.43 -1.18 -0.17
CA TRP A 109 -1.28 -0.22 -1.28
C TRP A 109 -0.55 -0.81 -2.48
N VAL A 110 0.50 -1.61 -2.22
CA VAL A 110 1.24 -2.34 -3.26
C VAL A 110 0.38 -3.47 -3.82
N LEU A 111 -0.28 -4.24 -2.94
CA LEU A 111 -1.18 -5.32 -3.32
C LEU A 111 -2.24 -4.82 -4.31
N LYS A 112 -2.90 -3.69 -4.06
CA LYS A 112 -3.93 -3.12 -4.95
C LYS A 112 -3.41 -2.83 -6.36
N ARG A 113 -2.11 -2.58 -6.53
CA ARG A 113 -1.47 -2.28 -7.83
C ARG A 113 -0.91 -3.51 -8.54
N LEU A 114 -0.52 -4.53 -7.79
CA LEU A 114 -0.18 -5.84 -8.36
C LEU A 114 -1.43 -6.50 -8.95
N LYS A 115 -1.23 -7.41 -9.90
CA LYS A 115 -2.32 -8.12 -10.59
C LYS A 115 -2.01 -9.61 -10.66
N GLY A 116 -3.05 -10.43 -10.77
CA GLY A 116 -2.94 -11.88 -10.95
C GLY A 116 -2.05 -12.56 -9.90
N ALA A 117 -1.13 -13.40 -10.37
CA ALA A 117 -0.25 -14.21 -9.53
C ALA A 117 0.65 -13.39 -8.59
N ASP A 118 1.02 -12.16 -8.96
CA ASP A 118 1.90 -11.33 -8.12
C ASP A 118 1.23 -10.89 -6.83
N LYS A 119 -0.09 -10.67 -6.84
CA LYS A 119 -0.87 -10.38 -5.62
C LYS A 119 -0.80 -11.56 -4.66
N THR A 120 -1.10 -12.76 -5.15
CA THR A 120 -1.14 -13.97 -4.32
C THR A 120 0.23 -14.24 -3.70
N LYS A 121 1.31 -14.13 -4.50
CA LYS A 121 2.68 -14.27 -3.99
C LYS A 121 3.01 -13.22 -2.93
N LEU A 122 2.60 -11.96 -3.12
CA LEU A 122 2.86 -10.93 -2.12
C LEU A 122 2.12 -11.20 -0.80
N LYS A 123 0.85 -11.66 -0.87
CA LYS A 123 0.10 -12.07 0.32
C LYS A 123 0.81 -13.18 1.08
N ASP A 124 1.26 -14.21 0.37
CA ASP A 124 2.00 -15.33 0.97
C ASP A 124 3.31 -14.86 1.64
N ILE A 125 4.09 -14.01 0.97
CA ILE A 125 5.32 -13.43 1.53
C ILE A 125 5.01 -12.63 2.80
N CYS A 126 3.93 -11.86 2.80
CA CYS A 126 3.48 -11.09 3.95
C CYS A 126 3.00 -12.00 5.10
N ALA A 127 2.22 -13.02 4.80
CA ALA A 127 1.73 -14.02 5.78
C ALA A 127 2.91 -14.76 6.44
N ASN A 128 3.92 -15.15 5.67
CA ASN A 128 5.17 -15.74 6.15
C ASN A 128 5.99 -14.80 7.06
N LYS A 129 5.68 -13.49 7.07
CA LYS A 129 6.26 -12.50 7.99
C LYS A 129 5.34 -12.15 9.16
N GLY A 130 4.21 -12.83 9.29
CA GLY A 130 3.19 -12.59 10.30
C GLY A 130 2.35 -11.34 10.02
N LEU A 131 2.20 -10.95 8.75
CA LEU A 131 1.37 -9.82 8.33
C LEU A 131 0.29 -10.30 7.35
N GLU A 132 -0.97 -10.23 7.77
CA GLU A 132 -2.12 -10.61 6.95
C GLU A 132 -2.74 -9.38 6.27
N ILE A 133 -2.84 -9.42 4.92
CA ILE A 133 -3.28 -8.33 4.02
C ILE A 133 -4.02 -8.80 2.75
#